data_AF-A0A975JB41-F1
#
_entry.id   AF-A0A975JB41-F1
#
_cell.length_a   1.000
_cell.length_b   1.000
_cell.length_c   1.000
_cell.angle_alpha   90.00
_cell.angle_beta   90.00
_cell.angle_gamma   90.00
#
_symmetry.space_group_name_H-M   'P 1'
#
loop_
_entity.id
_entity.type
_entity.pdbx_description
1 polymer ?
#
loop_
_entity_poly.entity_id
_entity_poly.type
_entity_poly.pdbx_seq_one_letter_code
_entity_poly.pdbx_strand_id
1 'polypeptide(L)'
;MRALFLAGALALATPATAEVAVYGEVDLTGLARDSWALNPGFDSHNTMVCNVNGPDGYLSIRSGPGSDFEAVRRLNRLAIVVVDADERRGRWVRVLRAYREVTKDGTGQPFRDLPVQGWAHDGYLCDFIH
;
A
#
# COMPACT_ATOMS: atom_id res chain seq x y z
N MET A 1 35.16 26.25 -26.85
CA MET A 1 34.66 25.71 -25.56
C MET A 1 33.16 25.57 -25.68
N ARG A 2 32.62 24.36 -25.78
CA ARG A 2 31.17 24.10 -25.81
C ARG A 2 30.73 23.70 -24.41
N ALA A 3 29.99 24.56 -23.73
CA ALA A 3 29.36 24.25 -22.46
C ALA A 3 28.17 23.31 -22.73
N LEU A 4 28.26 22.08 -22.25
CA LEU A 4 27.15 21.13 -22.23
C LEU A 4 26.30 21.44 -20.99
N PHE A 5 25.14 22.06 -21.18
CA PHE A 5 24.15 22.20 -20.11
C PHE A 5 23.41 20.86 -19.96
N LEU A 6 23.80 20.07 -18.95
CA LEU A 6 22.97 18.97 -18.45
C LEU A 6 21.84 19.56 -17.60
N ALA A 7 20.67 19.76 -18.21
CA ALA A 7 19.44 20.00 -17.47
C ALA A 7 18.97 18.67 -16.87
N GLY A 8 19.33 18.41 -15.62
CA GLY A 8 18.77 17.30 -14.85
C GLY A 8 17.31 17.60 -14.52
N ALA A 9 16.38 16.85 -15.10
CA ALA A 9 14.97 16.92 -14.73
C ALA A 9 14.81 16.31 -13.33
N LEU A 10 14.58 17.15 -12.32
CA LEU A 10 14.09 16.68 -11.02
C LEU A 10 12.66 16.17 -11.22
N ALA A 11 12.48 14.85 -11.22
CA ALA A 11 11.16 14.24 -11.14
C ALA A 11 10.58 14.50 -9.74
N LEU A 12 9.69 15.49 -9.64
CA LEU A 12 8.89 15.70 -8.44
C LEU A 12 7.92 14.52 -8.31
N ALA A 13 8.05 13.73 -7.24
CA ALA A 13 7.09 12.68 -6.93
C ALA A 13 5.74 13.34 -6.65
N THR A 14 4.76 13.14 -7.54
CA THR A 14 3.39 13.61 -7.32
C THR A 14 2.83 12.95 -6.06
N PRO A 15 2.21 13.71 -5.14
CA PRO A 15 1.58 13.11 -3.97
C PRO A 15 0.51 12.12 -4.46
N ALA A 16 0.56 10.88 -3.98
CA ALA A 16 -0.53 9.94 -4.20
C ALA A 16 -1.78 10.47 -3.49
N THR A 17 -2.85 10.71 -4.24
CA THR A 17 -4.20 10.94 -3.70
C THR A 17 -4.80 9.58 -3.30
N ALA A 18 -5.63 9.55 -2.27
CA ALA A 18 -6.32 8.34 -1.84
C ALA A 18 -7.33 7.87 -2.90
N GLU A 19 -7.43 6.56 -3.11
CA GLU A 19 -8.60 5.97 -3.77
C GLU A 19 -9.77 6.04 -2.79
N VAL A 20 -10.87 6.67 -3.20
CA VAL A 20 -12.14 6.68 -2.45
C VAL A 20 -13.19 6.00 -3.32
N ALA A 21 -13.61 4.81 -2.91
CA ALA A 21 -14.48 3.96 -3.71
C ALA A 21 -15.15 2.88 -2.85
N VAL A 22 -16.35 2.49 -3.28
CA VAL A 22 -17.10 1.37 -2.69
C VAL A 22 -17.00 0.14 -3.60
N TYR A 23 -16.60 -0.98 -3.03
CA TYR A 23 -16.56 -2.30 -3.67
C TYR A 23 -17.40 -3.26 -2.85
N GLY A 24 -18.61 -3.58 -3.30
CA GLY A 24 -19.48 -4.50 -2.56
C GLY A 24 -19.71 -4.03 -1.12
N GLU A 25 -19.12 -4.75 -0.17
CA GLU A 25 -19.20 -4.52 1.28
C GLU A 25 -18.04 -3.65 1.83
N VAL A 26 -17.10 -3.25 0.98
CA VAL A 26 -15.91 -2.47 1.36
C VAL A 26 -16.03 -1.03 0.93
N ASP A 27 -15.83 -0.11 1.87
CA ASP A 27 -15.65 1.32 1.60
C ASP A 27 -14.19 1.73 1.82
N LEU A 28 -13.52 2.26 0.79
CA LEU A 28 -12.18 2.86 0.89
C LEU A 28 -12.32 4.36 1.17
N THR A 29 -11.75 4.83 2.27
CA THR A 29 -12.09 6.17 2.81
C THR A 29 -10.93 7.16 2.84
N GLY A 30 -9.70 6.74 2.56
CA GLY A 30 -8.51 7.59 2.66
C GLY A 30 -7.21 6.80 2.63
N LEU A 31 -6.06 7.46 2.69
CA LEU A 31 -4.77 6.76 2.86
C LEU A 31 -4.59 6.38 4.33
N ALA A 32 -4.27 5.12 4.58
CA ALA A 32 -4.14 4.60 5.95
C ALA A 32 -3.08 5.34 6.78
N ARG A 33 -2.03 5.83 6.12
CA ARG A 33 -0.96 6.58 6.77
C ARG A 33 -1.41 7.87 7.47
N ASP A 34 -2.58 8.39 7.12
CA ASP A 34 -3.15 9.59 7.73
C ASP A 34 -3.82 9.25 9.07
N SER A 35 -4.29 8.00 9.26
CA SER A 35 -4.95 7.52 10.47
C SER A 35 -4.01 6.91 11.51
N TRP A 36 -2.86 6.36 11.10
CA TRP A 36 -1.92 5.70 12.04
C TRP A 36 -1.48 6.62 13.19
N ALA A 37 -1.21 7.90 12.90
CA ALA A 37 -0.81 8.88 13.92
C ALA A 37 -1.91 9.19 14.95
N LEU A 38 -3.17 8.92 14.61
CA LEU A 38 -4.31 9.12 15.50
C LEU A 38 -4.52 7.93 16.47
N ASN A 39 -3.88 6.80 16.19
CA ASN A 39 -4.01 5.55 16.94
C ASN A 39 -2.63 5.00 17.38
N PRO A 40 -1.79 5.78 18.09
CA PRO A 40 -0.39 5.42 18.37
C PRO A 40 -0.21 4.26 19.37
N GLY A 41 -1.30 3.76 19.96
CA GLY A 41 -1.26 2.65 20.92
C GLY A 41 -1.33 1.26 20.29
N PHE A 42 -1.41 1.16 18.96
CA PHE A 42 -1.45 -0.11 18.24
C PHE A 42 -0.16 -0.31 17.45
N ASP A 43 0.62 -1.32 17.84
CA ASP A 43 1.87 -1.69 17.15
C ASP A 43 1.63 -2.15 15.70
N SER A 44 0.39 -2.51 15.35
CA SER A 44 0.03 -2.94 14.01
C SER A 44 -1.31 -2.41 13.54
N HIS A 45 -1.40 -2.11 12.24
CA HIS A 45 -2.59 -1.58 11.61
C HIS A 45 -3.04 -2.45 10.44
N ASN A 46 -4.34 -2.73 10.37
CA ASN A 46 -4.96 -3.25 9.17
C ASN A 46 -5.12 -2.13 8.15
N THR A 47 -4.69 -2.40 6.92
CA THR A 47 -4.81 -1.49 5.79
C THR A 47 -5.25 -2.28 4.58
N MET A 48 -5.76 -1.62 3.55
CA MET A 48 -6.20 -2.30 2.34
C MET A 48 -5.47 -1.81 1.09
N VAL A 49 -5.13 -2.72 0.19
CA VAL A 49 -4.51 -2.36 -1.09
C VAL A 49 -5.48 -1.55 -1.95
N CYS A 50 -5.05 -0.36 -2.33
CA CYS A 50 -5.76 0.60 -3.17
C CYS A 50 -4.81 1.31 -4.15
N ASN A 51 -5.31 2.25 -4.95
CA ASN A 51 -4.53 3.05 -5.90
C ASN A 51 -3.79 2.22 -6.96
N VAL A 52 -4.31 1.05 -7.31
CA VAL A 52 -3.72 0.18 -8.33
C VAL A 52 -4.38 0.40 -9.70
N ASN A 53 -3.62 0.34 -10.79
CA ASN A 53 -4.15 0.65 -12.12
C ASN A 53 -5.06 -0.48 -12.64
N GLY A 54 -6.38 -0.31 -12.52
CA GLY A 54 -7.37 -1.26 -13.04
C GLY A 54 -7.52 -2.54 -12.21
N PRO A 55 -8.30 -3.53 -12.70
CA PRO A 55 -8.60 -4.76 -11.97
C PRO A 55 -7.37 -5.67 -11.79
N ASP A 56 -6.44 -5.63 -12.75
CA ASP A 56 -5.20 -6.43 -12.72
C ASP A 56 -4.04 -5.71 -12.01
N GLY A 57 -4.25 -4.46 -11.60
CA GLY A 57 -3.29 -3.67 -10.85
C GLY A 57 -2.91 -4.33 -9.52
N TYR A 58 -1.67 -4.10 -9.08
CA TYR A 58 -1.15 -4.67 -7.86
C TYR A 58 -0.18 -3.74 -7.12
N LEU A 59 -0.15 -3.87 -5.79
CA LEU A 59 0.93 -3.43 -4.93
C LEU A 59 2.05 -4.49 -4.95
N SER A 60 3.30 -4.04 -5.09
CA SER A 60 4.47 -4.91 -4.87
C SER A 60 4.95 -4.80 -3.44
N ILE A 61 5.00 -5.92 -2.72
CA ILE A 61 5.73 -6.02 -1.45
C ILE A 61 7.19 -6.32 -1.79
N ARG A 62 8.10 -5.56 -1.17
CA ARG A 62 9.52 -5.62 -1.50
C ARG A 62 10.36 -6.11 -0.33
N SER A 63 11.52 -6.68 -0.63
CA SER A 63 12.46 -7.19 0.37
C SER A 63 13.06 -6.09 1.26
N GLY A 64 13.08 -4.84 0.77
CA GLY A 64 13.52 -3.65 1.50
C GLY A 64 12.75 -2.38 1.13
N PRO A 65 12.98 -1.28 1.86
CA PRO A 65 12.27 -0.02 1.68
C PRO A 65 12.82 0.77 0.48
N GLY A 66 12.27 0.51 -0.70
CA GLY A 66 12.66 1.23 -1.92
C GLY A 66 12.25 0.48 -3.19
N SER A 67 12.16 1.21 -4.30
CA SER A 67 11.86 0.63 -5.62
C SER A 67 12.96 -0.29 -6.13
N ASP A 68 14.19 -0.12 -5.64
CA ASP A 68 15.38 -0.86 -6.09
C ASP A 68 15.49 -2.24 -5.41
N PHE A 69 14.75 -2.47 -4.34
CA PHE A 69 14.66 -3.77 -3.69
C PHE A 69 13.74 -4.70 -4.47
N GLU A 70 14.08 -5.99 -4.51
CA GLU A 70 13.31 -7.02 -5.21
C GLU A 70 11.84 -7.07 -4.72
N ALA A 71 10.91 -7.21 -5.66
CA ALA A 71 9.51 -7.48 -5.34
C ALA A 71 9.33 -8.97 -5.00
N VAL A 72 9.02 -9.26 -3.74
CA VAL A 72 8.85 -10.63 -3.21
C VAL A 72 7.40 -11.11 -3.29
N ARG A 73 6.44 -10.20 -3.47
CA ARG A 73 5.02 -10.54 -3.64
C ARG A 73 4.27 -9.44 -4.39
N ARG A 74 3.20 -9.83 -5.09
CA ARG A 74 2.20 -8.92 -5.65
C ARG A 74 0.86 -9.13 -4.95
N LEU A 75 0.21 -8.04 -4.56
CA LEU A 75 -1.10 -8.04 -3.92
C LEU A 75 -2.05 -7.18 -4.76
N ASN A 76 -3.10 -7.77 -5.30
CA ASN A 76 -4.14 -7.01 -6.00
C ASN A 76 -4.98 -6.21 -5.00
N ARG A 77 -5.81 -5.29 -5.55
CA ARG A 77 -6.78 -4.50 -4.79
C ARG A 77 -7.58 -5.36 -3.79
N LEU A 78 -7.96 -4.73 -2.68
CA LEU A 78 -8.74 -5.32 -1.58
C LEU A 78 -8.05 -6.46 -0.83
N ALA A 79 -6.74 -6.69 -1.06
CA ALA A 79 -5.95 -7.46 -0.11
C ALA A 79 -5.75 -6.63 1.16
N ILE A 80 -5.93 -7.26 2.32
CA ILE A 80 -5.66 -6.63 3.60
C ILE A 80 -4.18 -6.84 3.93
N VAL A 81 -3.50 -5.77 4.31
CA VAL A 81 -2.09 -5.74 4.67
C VAL A 81 -1.98 -5.25 6.10
N VAL A 82 -1.37 -6.07 6.96
CA VAL A 82 -1.06 -5.70 8.33
C VAL A 82 0.33 -5.10 8.35
N VAL A 83 0.44 -3.86 8.81
CA VAL A 83 1.69 -3.10 8.83
C VAL A 83 2.08 -2.73 10.25
N ASP A 84 3.39 -2.60 10.47
CA ASP A 84 3.95 -1.94 11.66
C ASP A 84 4.24 -0.49 11.26
N ALA A 85 3.49 0.44 11.84
CA ALA A 85 3.57 1.87 11.51
C ALA A 85 4.75 2.58 12.19
N ASP A 86 5.40 1.95 13.17
CA ASP A 86 6.60 2.47 13.81
C ASP A 86 7.85 2.13 12.99
N GLU A 87 7.83 1.01 12.27
CA GLU A 87 8.91 0.63 11.35
C GLU A 87 8.74 1.24 9.95
N ARG A 88 9.07 2.54 9.82
CA ARG A 88 8.97 3.31 8.57
C ARG A 88 10.30 3.84 8.04
N ARG A 89 10.43 3.89 6.72
CA ARG A 89 11.56 4.47 5.99
C ARG A 89 11.03 5.29 4.82
N GLY A 90 10.89 6.61 5.01
CA GLY A 90 10.25 7.48 4.03
C GLY A 90 8.79 7.05 3.78
N ARG A 91 8.45 6.73 2.53
CA ARG A 91 7.11 6.27 2.12
C ARG A 91 6.94 4.75 2.18
N TRP A 92 7.89 4.04 2.79
CA TRP A 92 7.86 2.59 2.93
C TRP A 92 7.57 2.21 4.38
N VAL A 93 6.65 1.26 4.56
CA VAL A 93 6.22 0.73 5.86
C VAL A 93 6.42 -0.78 5.90
N ARG A 94 6.81 -1.31 7.06
CA ARG A 94 7.01 -2.75 7.26
C ARG A 94 5.67 -3.49 7.17
N VAL A 95 5.67 -4.58 6.40
CA VAL A 95 4.55 -5.52 6.30
C VAL A 95 4.82 -6.72 7.20
N LEU A 96 3.89 -6.97 8.12
CA LEU A 96 3.92 -8.11 9.05
C LEU A 96 3.25 -9.35 8.44
N ARG A 97 2.12 -9.15 7.76
CA ARG A 97 1.40 -10.20 7.02
C ARG A 97 0.39 -9.59 6.03
N ALA A 98 -0.15 -10.40 5.14
CA ALA A 98 -1.28 -10.04 4.30
C ALA A 98 -2.29 -11.18 4.19
N TYR A 99 -3.55 -10.85 3.92
CA TYR A 99 -4.63 -11.83 3.78
C TYR A 99 -5.79 -11.27 2.95
N ARG A 100 -6.82 -12.08 2.72
CA ARG A 100 -8.08 -11.68 2.12
C ARG A 100 -9.28 -12.24 2.88
N GLU A 101 -10.27 -11.39 3.06
CA GLU A 101 -11.61 -11.73 3.56
C GLU A 101 -12.71 -11.28 2.59
N VAL A 102 -12.34 -10.59 1.51
CA VAL A 102 -13.24 -10.22 0.41
C VAL A 102 -12.69 -10.63 -0.95
N THR A 103 -13.61 -10.86 -1.88
CA THR A 103 -13.32 -11.06 -3.31
C THR A 103 -12.80 -9.77 -3.96
N LYS A 104 -12.45 -9.82 -5.25
CA LYS A 104 -12.01 -8.63 -6.01
C LYS A 104 -13.10 -7.56 -6.15
N ASP A 105 -14.36 -7.96 -6.00
CA ASP A 105 -15.54 -7.09 -6.12
C ASP A 105 -16.05 -6.67 -4.72
N GLY A 106 -15.33 -7.04 -3.66
CA GLY A 106 -15.57 -6.62 -2.29
C GLY A 106 -16.71 -7.36 -1.58
N THR A 107 -17.15 -8.51 -2.10
CA THR A 107 -18.04 -9.43 -1.37
C THR A 107 -17.24 -10.30 -0.40
N GLY A 108 -17.74 -10.52 0.81
CA GLY A 108 -17.16 -11.42 1.80
C GLY A 108 -16.85 -12.82 1.25
N GLN A 109 -15.74 -13.39 1.72
CA GLN A 109 -15.30 -14.75 1.42
C GLN A 109 -14.58 -15.35 2.65
N PRO A 110 -14.40 -16.68 2.70
CA PRO A 110 -13.58 -17.30 3.75
C PRO A 110 -12.16 -16.71 3.79
N PHE A 111 -11.62 -16.59 5.00
CA PHE A 111 -10.26 -16.14 5.24
C PHE A 111 -9.27 -16.90 4.36
N ARG A 112 -8.41 -16.14 3.67
CA ARG A 112 -7.34 -16.68 2.84
C ARG A 112 -6.03 -15.98 3.18
N ASP A 113 -5.09 -16.75 3.71
CA ASP A 113 -3.75 -16.26 3.99
C ASP A 113 -3.00 -15.92 2.69
N LEU A 114 -2.23 -14.83 2.73
CA LEU A 114 -1.33 -14.41 1.67
C LEU A 114 0.07 -14.20 2.27
N PRO A 115 0.79 -15.30 2.58
CA PRO A 115 2.00 -15.23 3.38
C PRO A 115 3.05 -14.35 2.70
N VAL A 116 3.41 -13.26 3.38
CA VAL A 116 4.42 -12.31 2.94
C VAL A 116 4.86 -11.46 4.13
N GLN A 117 6.15 -11.15 4.17
CA GLN A 117 6.71 -10.03 4.93
C GLN A 117 7.58 -9.20 3.99
N GLY A 118 7.80 -7.93 4.34
CA GLY A 118 8.61 -7.04 3.53
C GLY A 118 8.24 -5.59 3.76
N TRP A 119 8.23 -4.81 2.68
CA TRP A 119 7.97 -3.39 2.70
C TRP A 119 6.95 -3.02 1.63
N ALA A 120 5.97 -2.22 2.02
CA ALA A 120 4.95 -1.67 1.12
C ALA A 120 5.13 -0.16 1.01
N HIS A 121 4.88 0.38 -0.19
CA HIS A 121 4.78 1.82 -0.36
C HIS A 121 3.39 2.28 0.13
N ASP A 122 3.36 3.17 1.11
CA ASP A 122 2.15 3.58 1.83
C ASP A 122 1.12 4.36 0.96
N GLY A 123 1.52 4.80 -0.24
CA GLY A 123 0.62 5.39 -1.24
C GLY A 123 -0.38 4.42 -1.88
N TYR A 124 -0.22 3.12 -1.62
CA TYR A 124 -1.13 2.05 -2.08
C TYR A 124 -1.89 1.39 -0.93
N LEU A 125 -1.85 1.99 0.26
CA LEU A 125 -2.51 1.48 1.46
C LEU A 125 -3.58 2.48 1.89
N CYS A 126 -4.83 2.04 1.85
CA CYS A 126 -5.99 2.83 2.23
C CYS A 126 -6.59 2.35 3.55
N ASP A 127 -7.20 3.30 4.26
CA ASP A 127 -8.19 2.99 5.30
C ASP A 127 -9.42 2.37 4.63
N PHE A 128 -10.11 1.52 5.37
CA PHE A 128 -11.29 0.85 4.87
C PHE A 128 -12.31 0.57 5.98
N ILE A 129 -13.57 0.43 5.59
CA ILE A 129 -14.66 -0.12 6.40
C ILE A 129 -15.11 -1.41 5.72
N HIS A 130 -15.19 -2.50 6.49
CA HIS A 130 -15.68 -3.82 6.06
C HIS A 130 -16.46 -4.45 7.21
#